data_AF-A0A126R2H6-F1
#
_entry.id   AF-A0A126R2H6-F1
#
_cell.length_a   1.000
_cell.length_b   1.000
_cell.length_c   1.000
_cell.angle_alpha   90.00
_cell.angle_beta   90.00
_cell.angle_gamma   90.00
#
_symmetry.space_group_name_H-M   'P 1'
#
loop_
_entity.id
_entity.type
_entity.pdbx_description
1 polymer ?
#
loop_
_entity_poly.entity_id
_entity_poly.type
_entity_poly.pdbx_seq_one_letter_code
_entity_poly.pdbx_strand_id
1 'polypeptide(L)'
;MTNKILENRGLRKKLKKMIDNMNEIVLYGKEMKENPHEYIKEKLDFPDYYGENLDALFDCLSELYNKTIIIKDSSALDDNLLATFKDASRENLDLNLILD
;
A
#
# COMPACT_ATOMS: atom_id res chain seq x y z
N MET A 1 13.70 -38.10 -0.46
CA MET A 1 13.44 -37.54 -1.80
C MET A 1 13.27 -36.04 -1.65
N THR A 2 14.34 -35.28 -1.87
CA THR A 2 14.33 -33.82 -1.77
C THR A 2 13.47 -33.27 -2.90
N ASN A 3 12.43 -32.51 -2.58
CA ASN A 3 11.46 -31.98 -3.54
C ASN A 3 12.19 -31.16 -4.63
N LYS A 4 12.35 -31.74 -5.83
CA LYS A 4 12.90 -31.08 -7.05
C LYS A 4 12.22 -29.74 -7.38
N ILE A 5 11.00 -29.54 -6.89
CA ILE A 5 10.22 -28.30 -7.02
C ILE A 5 10.94 -27.12 -6.34
N LEU A 6 11.61 -27.35 -5.22
CA LEU A 6 12.29 -26.29 -4.48
C LEU A 6 13.60 -25.83 -5.15
N GLU A 7 14.20 -26.53 -6.10
CA GLU A 7 15.52 -26.11 -6.66
C GLU A 7 15.42 -25.27 -7.95
N ASN A 8 14.22 -25.09 -8.51
CA ASN A 8 14.06 -24.31 -9.74
C ASN A 8 14.14 -22.80 -9.45
N ARG A 9 15.32 -22.20 -9.68
CA ARG A 9 15.58 -20.76 -9.50
C ARG A 9 14.60 -19.86 -10.28
N GLY A 10 14.17 -20.28 -11.47
CA GLY A 10 13.20 -19.53 -12.28
C GLY A 10 11.80 -19.52 -11.67
N LEU A 11 11.34 -20.68 -11.17
CA LEU A 11 10.06 -20.80 -10.50
C LEU A 11 10.03 -20.00 -9.18
N ARG A 12 11.12 -20.04 -8.40
CA ARG A 12 11.25 -19.21 -7.18
C ARG A 12 11.15 -17.72 -7.48
N LYS A 13 11.84 -17.23 -8.52
CA LYS A 13 11.76 -15.82 -8.95
C LYS A 13 10.35 -15.44 -9.39
N LYS A 14 9.68 -16.31 -10.15
CA LYS A 14 8.30 -16.08 -10.60
C LYS A 14 7.32 -16.05 -9.43
N LEU A 15 7.45 -16.98 -8.47
CA LEU A 15 6.61 -17.03 -7.28
C LEU A 15 6.83 -15.81 -6.39
N LYS A 16 8.10 -15.42 -6.16
CA LYS A 16 8.43 -14.19 -5.42
C LYS A 16 7.83 -12.96 -6.09
N LYS A 17 7.97 -12.82 -7.42
CA LYS A 17 7.34 -11.72 -8.16
C LYS A 17 5.81 -11.72 -8.06
N MET A 18 5.17 -12.90 -8.07
CA MET A 18 3.71 -12.98 -7.89
C MET A 18 3.28 -12.59 -6.47
N ILE A 19 4.04 -12.99 -5.44
CA ILE A 19 3.79 -12.60 -4.04
C ILE A 19 4.01 -11.09 -3.88
N ASP A 20 5.12 -10.56 -4.39
CA ASP A 20 5.44 -9.13 -4.38
C ASP A 20 4.31 -8.34 -5.09
N ASN A 21 3.82 -8.81 -6.25
CA ASN A 21 2.68 -8.22 -6.97
C ASN A 21 1.34 -8.32 -6.22
N MET A 22 1.13 -9.34 -5.37
CA MET A 22 -0.10 -9.47 -4.56
C MET A 22 -0.15 -8.46 -3.39
N ASN A 23 0.97 -7.79 -3.13
CA ASN A 23 1.12 -6.81 -2.06
C ASN A 23 1.13 -5.36 -2.57
N GLU A 24 1.08 -5.18 -3.89
CA GLU A 24 1.01 -3.87 -4.53
C GLU A 24 -0.45 -3.40 -4.62
N ILE A 25 -0.69 -2.18 -4.16
CA ILE A 25 -1.98 -1.51 -4.26
C ILE A 25 -1.78 -0.19 -5.00
N VAL A 26 -2.61 0.05 -6.01
CA VAL A 26 -2.57 1.28 -6.79
C VAL A 26 -3.70 2.19 -6.34
N LEU A 27 -3.33 3.40 -5.91
CA LEU A 27 -4.24 4.49 -5.60
C LEU A 27 -4.09 5.58 -6.67
N TYR A 28 -5.20 6.22 -7.03
CA TYR A 28 -5.21 7.27 -8.03
C TYR A 28 -5.53 8.60 -7.36
N GLY A 29 -4.63 9.57 -7.47
CA GLY A 29 -4.76 10.86 -6.81
C GLY A 29 -6.01 11.63 -7.19
N LYS A 30 -6.46 11.48 -8.44
CA LYS A 30 -7.70 12.08 -8.92
C LYS A 30 -8.96 11.53 -8.23
N GLU A 31 -8.97 10.25 -7.90
CA GLU A 31 -10.10 9.59 -7.21
C GLU A 31 -10.17 9.96 -5.73
N MET A 32 -9.06 10.45 -5.16
CA MET A 32 -8.96 10.85 -3.76
C MET A 32 -9.34 12.33 -3.51
N LYS A 33 -9.94 13.02 -4.49
CA LYS A 33 -10.25 14.45 -4.35
C LYS A 33 -11.49 14.76 -3.53
N GLU A 34 -12.56 14.01 -3.75
CA GLU A 34 -13.86 14.30 -3.12
C GLU A 34 -14.01 13.56 -1.80
N ASN A 35 -13.87 12.23 -1.82
CA ASN A 35 -13.97 11.37 -0.64
C ASN A 35 -12.70 10.49 -0.50
N PRO A 36 -11.53 11.08 -0.18
CA PRO A 36 -10.27 10.34 -0.08
C PRO A 36 -10.36 9.16 0.88
N HIS A 37 -10.93 9.37 2.07
CA HIS A 37 -10.96 8.36 3.12
C HIS A 37 -11.83 7.15 2.76
N GLU A 38 -12.99 7.36 2.12
CA GLU A 38 -13.85 6.29 1.63
C GLU A 38 -13.12 5.45 0.56
N TYR A 39 -12.54 6.12 -0.44
CA TYR A 39 -11.76 5.46 -1.49
C TYR A 39 -10.57 4.66 -0.93
N ILE A 40 -9.82 5.25 0.00
CA ILE A 40 -8.66 4.60 0.63
C ILE A 40 -9.11 3.40 1.46
N LYS A 41 -10.19 3.53 2.25
CA LYS A 41 -10.74 2.45 3.07
C LYS A 41 -11.08 1.24 2.22
N GLU A 42 -11.78 1.44 1.11
CA GLU A 42 -12.14 0.36 0.18
C GLU A 42 -10.92 -0.27 -0.50
N LYS A 43 -9.95 0.54 -0.95
CA LYS A 43 -8.79 0.03 -1.69
C LYS A 43 -7.78 -0.69 -0.82
N LEU A 44 -7.62 -0.27 0.43
CA LEU A 44 -6.69 -0.86 1.39
C LEU A 44 -7.37 -1.89 2.30
N ASP A 45 -8.68 -2.10 2.17
CA ASP A 45 -9.47 -3.00 3.01
C ASP A 45 -9.31 -2.65 4.51
N PHE A 46 -9.41 -1.36 4.82
CA PHE A 46 -9.31 -0.88 6.20
C PHE A 46 -10.53 -1.29 7.03
N PRO A 47 -10.35 -1.47 8.34
CA PRO A 47 -11.42 -1.93 9.22
C PRO A 47 -12.61 -0.97 9.28
N ASP A 48 -13.78 -1.50 9.64
CA ASP A 48 -15.02 -0.71 9.74
C ASP A 48 -14.88 0.50 10.68
N TYR A 49 -14.08 0.36 11.74
CA TYR A 49 -13.79 1.41 12.73
C TYR A 49 -12.80 2.49 12.25
N TYR A 50 -12.39 2.47 10.98
CA TYR A 50 -11.57 3.51 10.40
C TYR A 50 -12.22 4.89 10.54
N GLY A 51 -11.58 5.79 11.29
CA GLY A 51 -12.16 7.08 11.70
C GLY A 51 -12.17 8.20 10.66
N GLU A 52 -11.81 7.92 9.41
CA GLU A 52 -11.89 8.86 8.26
C GLU A 52 -11.21 10.22 8.51
N ASN A 53 -10.05 10.20 9.16
CA ASN A 53 -9.20 11.36 9.38
C ASN A 53 -7.72 10.99 9.21
N LEU A 54 -6.82 11.98 9.22
CA LEU A 54 -5.39 11.78 8.98
C LEU A 54 -4.71 10.94 10.06
N ASP A 55 -5.12 11.07 11.32
CA ASP A 55 -4.56 10.28 12.42
C ASP A 55 -4.96 8.80 12.26
N ALA A 56 -6.23 8.53 11.98
CA ALA A 56 -6.72 7.18 11.70
C ALA A 56 -6.07 6.57 10.44
N LEU A 57 -5.79 7.40 9.43
CA LEU A 57 -5.05 6.98 8.23
C LEU A 57 -3.62 6.58 8.60
N PHE A 58 -2.92 7.41 9.36
CA PHE A 58 -1.58 7.13 9.83
C PHE A 58 -1.53 5.81 10.62
N ASP A 59 -2.47 5.62 11.57
CA ASP A 59 -2.56 4.41 12.38
C ASP A 59 -2.73 3.16 11.52
N CYS A 60 -3.72 3.18 10.61
CA CYS A 60 -3.99 2.02 9.74
C CYS A 60 -2.82 1.71 8.80
N LEU A 61 -2.16 2.74 8.23
CA LEU A 61 -0.99 2.56 7.37
C LEU A 61 0.21 2.02 8.15
N SER A 62 0.40 2.47 9.39
CA SER A 62 1.51 2.05 10.25
C SER A 62 1.40 0.58 10.69
N GLU A 63 0.20 0.01 10.64
CA GLU A 63 -0.07 -1.39 10.97
C GLU A 63 -0.07 -2.33 9.74
N LEU A 64 0.01 -1.79 8.51
CA LEU A 64 0.06 -2.63 7.30
C LEU A 64 1.33 -3.49 7.27
N TYR A 65 1.20 -4.74 6.83
CA TYR A 65 2.33 -5.66 6.73
C TYR A 65 2.65 -6.01 5.28
N ASN A 66 3.92 -5.81 4.91
CA ASN A 66 4.51 -6.12 3.61
C ASN A 66 3.64 -5.58 2.46
N LYS A 67 3.37 -4.28 2.46
CA LYS A 67 2.54 -3.61 1.46
C LYS A 67 3.37 -2.61 0.65
N THR A 68 3.08 -2.53 -0.64
CA THR A 68 3.59 -1.47 -1.51
C THR A 68 2.41 -0.65 -2.01
N ILE A 69 2.35 0.62 -1.66
CA ILE A 69 1.34 1.55 -2.15
C ILE A 69 1.96 2.38 -3.27
N ILE A 70 1.29 2.38 -4.42
CA ILE A 70 1.66 3.16 -5.59
C ILE A 70 0.60 4.24 -5.77
N ILE A 71 0.97 5.50 -5.59
CA ILE A 71 0.07 6.64 -5.83
C ILE A 71 0.37 7.20 -7.21
N LYS A 72 -0.58 7.00 -8.13
CA LYS A 72 -0.57 7.62 -9.47
C LYS A 72 -1.18 9.00 -9.42
N ASP A 73 -0.69 9.91 -10.25
CA ASP A 73 -1.10 11.32 -10.26
C ASP A 73 -0.91 11.95 -8.87
N SER A 74 0.25 11.71 -8.22
CA SER A 74 0.44 12.13 -6.83
C SER A 74 0.36 13.65 -6.63
N SER A 75 0.57 14.42 -7.70
CA SER A 75 0.41 15.88 -7.74
C SER A 75 -1.03 16.35 -7.57
N ALA A 76 -2.01 15.46 -7.68
CA ALA A 76 -3.42 15.75 -7.51
C ALA A 76 -3.92 15.55 -6.06
N LEU A 77 -3.09 15.02 -5.15
CA LEU A 77 -3.44 14.81 -3.74
C LEU A 77 -3.39 16.12 -2.96
N ASP A 78 -4.21 16.16 -1.91
CA ASP A 78 -3.99 17.09 -0.81
C ASP A 78 -2.61 16.88 -0.16
N ASP A 79 -1.94 17.98 0.17
CA ASP A 79 -0.59 17.94 0.73
C ASP A 79 -0.52 17.22 2.08
N ASN A 80 -1.56 17.35 2.92
CA ASN A 80 -1.59 16.68 4.21
C ASN A 80 -1.80 15.19 4.04
N LEU A 81 -2.68 14.78 3.13
CA LEU A 81 -2.89 13.37 2.81
C LEU A 81 -1.59 12.73 2.31
N LEU A 82 -0.88 13.40 1.39
CA LEU A 82 0.42 12.92 0.89
C LEU A 82 1.49 12.90 1.99
N ALA A 83 1.50 13.89 2.89
CA ALA A 83 2.40 13.91 4.04
C ALA A 83 2.15 12.70 4.96
N THR A 84 0.89 12.39 5.28
CA THR A 84 0.52 11.22 6.09
C THR A 84 1.01 9.90 5.47
N PHE A 85 0.83 9.71 4.15
CA PHE A 85 1.38 8.51 3.47
C PHE A 85 2.90 8.43 3.60
N LYS A 86 3.61 9.55 3.44
CA LYS A 86 5.07 9.60 3.57
C LYS A 86 5.51 9.33 5.00
N ASP A 87 4.86 9.93 5.98
CA ASP A 87 5.19 9.76 7.40
C ASP A 87 4.97 8.31 7.84
N ALA A 88 3.82 7.71 7.49
CA ALA A 88 3.56 6.30 7.78
C ALA A 88 4.59 5.38 7.11
N SER A 89 5.00 5.64 5.87
CA SER A 89 6.03 4.84 5.18
C SER A 89 7.44 4.98 5.79
N ARG A 90 7.70 6.05 6.55
CA ARG A 90 8.97 6.21 7.27
C ARG A 90 8.98 5.44 8.58
N GLU A 91 7.84 5.40 9.27
CA GLU A 91 7.68 4.70 10.54
C GLU A 91 7.50 3.19 10.36
N ASN A 92 6.80 2.77 9.30
CA ASN A 92 6.55 1.37 8.99
C ASN A 92 7.48 0.88 7.87
N LEU A 93 8.56 0.17 8.24
CA LEU A 93 9.54 -0.38 7.30
C LEU A 93 8.97 -1.45 6.35
N ASP A 94 7.81 -2.03 6.69
CA ASP A 94 7.10 -3.00 5.85
C ASP A 94 6.10 -2.33 4.89
N LEU A 95 5.97 -1.00 4.94
CA LEU A 95 5.18 -0.19 4.02
C LEU A 95 6.10 0.58 3.06
N ASN A 96 6.11 0.16 1.80
CA ASN A 96 6.80 0.88 0.73
C ASN A 96 5.83 1.84 0.03
N LEU A 97 6.27 3.07 -0.25
CA LEU A 97 5.50 4.08 -0.97
C LEU A 97 6.21 4.48 -2.26
N ILE A 98 5.50 4.38 -3.38
CA ILE A 98 5.96 4.81 -4.71
C ILE A 98 5.03 5.91 -5.21
N LEU A 99 5.62 7.01 -5.69
CA LEU A 99 4.89 8.15 -6.26
C LEU A 99 5.19 8.25 -7.77
N ASP A 100 4.15 8.45 -8.58
CA ASP A 100 4.20 8.76 -10.02
C ASP A 100 3.33 9.99 -10.30
#